data_AF-A0A929PZJ9-F1
#
_entry.id   AF-A0A929PZJ9-F1
#
_cell.length_a   1.000
_cell.length_b   1.000
_cell.length_c   1.000
_cell.angle_alpha   90.00
_cell.angle_beta   90.00
_cell.angle_gamma   90.00
#
_symmetry.space_group_name_H-M   'P 1'
#
loop_
_entity.id
_entity.type
_entity.pdbx_description
1 polymer ?
#
loop_
_entity_poly.entity_id
_entity_poly.type
_entity_poly.pdbx_seq_one_letter_code
_entity_poly.pdbx_strand_id
1 'polypeptide(L)'
;MASRYISEDVKRQLYIESMGRCMNPSCQKELIFKNGNIIEMAHIIPHCETADNSFQNLVLLCPSCHTNFDKNHAFTAEEVLSWKETRKQEIEELFRKKYATFEELKKKIVPLLTENQTLYKSYYLNDNKFLWDKFEGKILINNRKIKELLSSNMDLFQRNPEPSYSNLACIQTFIAHIDEFEATRIEAEKSREILFPPEINSMFGIAPVQDSILPSTESLECLIKKLKKQGKYETIALGIEHPYIQMNDGEQSVQFFLDDTPRIRQLYYDYGCLRGAKVRLQSLNFALKYIRSRNIRFSFLNDSNLREITIYNKKIVFVYEYCLSKIDLMHLAPAENSVIVNLHNWNGRSCISSEAYILAKQMNVQLLTMDDFYGYVNKIRRLRQ
;
A
#
# COMPACT_ATOMS: atom_id res chain seq x y z
N MET A 1 12.91 44.86 -27.99
CA MET A 1 11.55 44.32 -27.75
C MET A 1 11.68 43.19 -26.74
N ALA A 2 10.93 43.22 -25.64
CA ALA A 2 10.92 42.10 -24.70
C ALA A 2 10.36 40.84 -25.39
N SER A 3 10.99 39.69 -25.17
CA SER A 3 10.60 38.43 -25.78
C SER A 3 9.25 37.97 -25.23
N ARG A 4 8.32 37.51 -26.10
CA ARG A 4 7.07 36.84 -25.69
C ARG A 4 7.28 35.37 -25.31
N TYR A 5 8.53 34.94 -25.17
CA TYR A 5 8.85 33.58 -24.78
C TYR A 5 8.40 33.32 -23.35
N ILE A 6 7.49 32.36 -23.17
CA ILE A 6 7.08 31.82 -21.88
C ILE A 6 7.90 30.54 -21.65
N SER A 7 8.59 30.47 -20.50
CA SER A 7 9.39 29.29 -20.16
C SER A 7 8.50 28.05 -19.96
N GLU A 8 9.05 26.87 -20.22
CA GLU A 8 8.32 25.61 -19.98
C GLU A 8 7.90 25.45 -18.52
N ASP A 9 8.64 26.04 -17.59
CA ASP A 9 8.37 25.99 -16.15
C ASP A 9 7.09 26.73 -15.79
N VAL A 10 6.91 27.93 -16.36
CA VAL A 10 5.68 28.71 -16.21
C VAL A 10 4.51 27.97 -16.86
N LYS A 11 4.71 27.35 -18.03
CA LYS A 11 3.66 26.53 -18.69
C LYS A 11 3.25 25.34 -17.83
N ARG A 12 4.22 24.65 -17.21
CA ARG A 12 3.95 23.53 -16.28
C ARG A 12 3.16 24.02 -15.06
N GLN A 13 3.60 25.10 -14.41
CA GLN A 13 2.90 25.66 -13.25
C GLN A 13 1.45 26.03 -13.56
N LEU A 14 1.22 26.73 -14.67
CA LEU A 14 -0.13 27.05 -15.14
C LEU A 14 -0.96 25.78 -15.33
N TYR A 15 -0.41 24.77 -15.99
CA TYR A 15 -1.14 23.54 -16.26
C TYR A 15 -1.53 22.80 -14.98
N ILE A 16 -0.63 22.76 -14.00
CA ILE A 16 -0.89 22.17 -12.68
C ILE A 16 -1.99 22.95 -11.95
N GLU A 17 -1.90 24.28 -11.91
CA GLU A 17 -2.92 25.14 -11.29
C GLU A 17 -4.31 24.92 -11.93
N SER A 18 -4.35 24.78 -13.25
CA SER A 18 -5.58 24.55 -13.99
C SER A 18 -6.17 23.15 -13.77
N MET A 19 -5.40 22.19 -13.22
CA MET A 19 -5.76 20.78 -13.15
C MET A 19 -6.17 20.18 -14.51
N GLY A 20 -5.65 20.75 -15.60
CA GLY A 20 -6.00 20.39 -16.97
C GLY A 20 -7.40 20.84 -17.39
N ARG A 21 -7.94 21.92 -16.81
CA ARG A 21 -9.27 22.48 -17.14
C ARG A 21 -9.22 23.99 -17.31
N CYS A 22 -10.09 24.52 -18.17
CA CYS A 22 -10.22 25.97 -18.39
C CYS A 22 -10.38 26.68 -17.04
N MET A 23 -9.58 27.73 -16.81
CA MET A 23 -9.57 28.47 -15.54
C MET A 23 -10.84 29.30 -15.32
N ASN A 24 -11.63 29.57 -16.36
CA ASN A 24 -12.94 30.20 -16.20
C ASN A 24 -13.86 29.26 -15.36
N PRO A 25 -14.31 29.68 -14.17
CA PRO A 25 -15.10 28.86 -13.26
C PRO A 25 -16.42 28.33 -13.86
N SER A 26 -17.01 29.07 -14.80
CA SER A 26 -18.27 28.68 -15.47
C SER A 26 -18.08 27.71 -16.64
N CYS A 27 -16.84 27.44 -17.07
CA CYS A 27 -16.55 26.62 -18.26
C CYS A 27 -16.08 25.20 -17.89
N GLN A 28 -15.06 25.09 -17.03
CA GLN A 28 -14.49 23.83 -16.53
C GLN A 28 -14.12 22.78 -17.62
N LYS A 29 -14.06 23.19 -18.89
CA LYS A 29 -13.78 22.31 -20.04
C LYS A 29 -12.37 21.74 -19.93
N GLU A 30 -12.23 20.44 -20.17
CA GLU A 30 -10.91 19.80 -20.19
C GLU A 30 -10.01 20.38 -21.28
N LEU A 31 -8.77 20.63 -20.89
CA LEU A 31 -7.71 21.18 -21.69
C LEU A 31 -6.78 20.04 -22.10
N ILE A 32 -6.66 19.79 -23.41
CA ILE A 32 -5.86 18.69 -23.95
C ILE A 32 -4.62 19.28 -24.64
N PHE A 33 -3.43 18.78 -24.28
CA PHE A 33 -2.19 19.07 -25.01
C PHE A 33 -2.14 18.31 -26.35
N LYS A 34 -2.16 19.01 -27.50
CA LYS A 34 -1.31 18.82 -28.72
C LYS A 34 -1.91 19.55 -29.93
N ASN A 35 -1.04 20.03 -30.83
CA ASN A 35 -1.29 20.42 -32.23
C ASN A 35 -2.77 20.53 -32.65
N GLY A 36 -3.45 21.56 -32.13
CA GLY A 36 -4.76 22.01 -32.59
C GLY A 36 -5.94 21.22 -32.01
N ASN A 37 -6.47 21.49 -30.81
CA ASN A 37 -6.62 22.78 -30.13
C ASN A 37 -7.49 22.48 -28.88
N ILE A 38 -7.43 23.11 -27.70
CA ILE A 38 -6.95 24.44 -27.34
C ILE A 38 -6.54 24.47 -25.86
N ILE A 39 -5.29 24.86 -25.63
CA ILE A 39 -4.90 25.62 -24.45
C ILE A 39 -4.42 26.96 -24.99
N GLU A 40 -5.09 28.04 -24.62
CA GLU A 40 -4.63 29.39 -24.90
C GLU A 40 -4.17 30.02 -23.58
N MET A 41 -2.90 30.43 -23.54
CA MET A 41 -2.36 31.23 -22.46
C MET A 41 -2.67 32.69 -22.76
N ALA A 42 -3.44 33.32 -21.88
CA ALA A 42 -3.67 34.75 -21.93
C ALA A 42 -2.81 35.46 -20.89
N HIS A 43 -2.27 36.61 -21.27
CA HIS A 43 -1.79 37.61 -20.32
C HIS A 43 -3.00 38.28 -19.68
N ILE A 44 -3.07 38.31 -18.35
CA ILE A 44 -4.16 38.95 -17.61
C ILE A 44 -4.05 40.47 -17.78
N ILE A 45 -2.84 41.01 -17.62
CA ILE A 45 -2.46 42.36 -18.00
C ILE A 45 -1.66 42.29 -19.30
N PRO A 46 -2.05 43.01 -20.38
CA PRO A 46 -1.43 42.88 -21.69
C PRO A 46 0.10 43.00 -21.68
N HIS A 47 0.78 42.09 -22.37
CA HIS A 47 2.25 42.08 -22.44
C HIS A 47 2.84 43.39 -23.01
N CYS A 48 2.10 44.12 -23.85
CA CYS A 48 2.57 45.42 -24.36
C CYS A 48 2.68 46.49 -23.27
N GLU A 49 1.99 46.33 -22.14
CA GLU A 49 1.99 47.27 -21.02
C GLU A 49 3.06 46.94 -19.99
N THR A 50 3.25 45.65 -19.69
CA THR A 50 4.11 45.22 -18.56
C THR A 50 5.33 44.41 -18.97
N ALA A 51 5.33 43.82 -20.17
CA ALA A 51 6.26 42.77 -20.58
C ALA A 51 6.38 41.60 -19.57
N ASP A 52 5.34 41.40 -18.74
CA ASP A 52 5.35 40.42 -17.66
C ASP A 52 4.85 39.06 -18.15
N ASN A 53 5.78 38.10 -18.25
CA ASN A 53 5.52 36.70 -18.59
C ASN A 53 5.52 35.79 -17.34
N SER A 54 5.35 36.36 -16.15
CA SER A 54 5.27 35.60 -14.90
C SER A 54 4.03 34.69 -14.86
N PHE A 55 4.13 33.64 -14.07
CA PHE A 55 3.00 32.76 -13.77
C PHE A 55 1.78 33.55 -13.26
N GLN A 56 2.02 34.58 -12.46
CA GLN A 56 0.99 35.42 -11.82
C GLN A 56 0.18 36.21 -12.86
N ASN A 57 0.83 36.68 -13.92
CA ASN A 57 0.18 37.43 -15.00
C ASN A 57 -0.38 36.54 -16.13
N LEU A 58 -0.34 35.21 -15.99
CA LEU A 58 -0.82 34.28 -17.00
C LEU A 58 -1.99 33.42 -16.50
N VAL A 59 -2.86 33.04 -17.43
CA VAL A 59 -4.03 32.18 -17.19
C VAL A 59 -4.23 31.19 -18.35
N LEU A 60 -4.72 29.98 -18.07
CA LEU A 60 -5.04 28.97 -19.09
C LEU A 60 -6.54 28.92 -19.40
N LEU A 61 -6.90 29.15 -20.65
CA LEU A 61 -8.28 29.18 -21.12
C LEU A 61 -8.49 28.26 -22.34
N CYS A 62 -9.73 27.81 -22.54
CA CYS A 62 -10.16 27.28 -23.83
C CYS A 62 -10.34 28.44 -24.84
N PRO A 63 -10.47 28.22 -26.16
CA PRO A 63 -10.37 29.32 -27.12
C PRO A 63 -11.57 30.26 -27.02
N SER A 64 -12.72 29.70 -26.62
CA SER A 64 -13.96 30.44 -26.49
C SER A 64 -13.83 31.42 -25.33
N CYS A 65 -13.31 30.96 -24.19
CA CYS A 65 -13.06 31.82 -23.04
C CYS A 65 -11.93 32.81 -23.33
N HIS A 66 -10.87 32.39 -24.02
CA HIS A 66 -9.77 33.27 -24.40
C HIS A 66 -10.23 34.36 -25.39
N THR A 67 -10.95 34.01 -26.45
CA THR A 67 -11.53 34.97 -27.40
C THR A 67 -12.47 35.95 -26.69
N ASN A 68 -13.28 35.45 -25.76
CA ASN A 68 -14.18 36.30 -24.99
C ASN A 68 -13.43 37.29 -24.10
N PHE A 69 -12.29 36.90 -23.53
CA PHE A 69 -11.45 37.77 -22.73
C PHE A 69 -10.69 38.78 -23.59
N ASP A 70 -9.92 38.31 -24.56
CA ASP A 70 -8.95 39.10 -25.32
C ASP A 70 -9.59 39.97 -26.40
N LYS A 71 -10.63 39.47 -27.10
CA LYS A 71 -11.24 40.16 -28.24
C LYS A 71 -12.60 40.78 -27.94
N ASN A 72 -13.44 40.06 -27.21
CA ASN A 72 -14.80 40.52 -26.93
C ASN A 72 -14.90 41.34 -25.64
N HIS A 73 -13.81 41.42 -24.86
CA HIS A 73 -13.75 42.10 -23.56
C HIS A 73 -14.93 41.75 -22.64
N ALA A 74 -15.37 40.49 -22.71
CA ALA A 74 -16.50 39.97 -21.93
C ALA A 74 -16.15 39.77 -20.45
N PHE A 75 -14.86 39.84 -20.11
CA PHE A 75 -14.33 39.71 -18.75
C PHE A 75 -13.23 40.76 -18.55
N THR A 76 -13.16 41.31 -17.35
CA THR A 76 -12.12 42.25 -16.92
C THR A 76 -10.87 41.53 -16.42
N ALA A 77 -9.72 42.22 -16.40
CA ALA A 77 -8.49 41.66 -15.86
C ALA A 77 -8.63 41.29 -14.37
N GLU A 78 -9.35 42.09 -13.59
CA GLU A 78 -9.63 41.83 -12.17
C GLU A 78 -10.46 40.54 -11.99
N GLU A 79 -11.49 40.34 -12.81
CA GLU A 79 -12.28 39.10 -12.80
C GLU A 79 -11.43 37.89 -13.15
N VAL A 80 -10.60 37.97 -14.20
CA VAL A 80 -9.72 36.86 -14.60
C VAL A 80 -8.66 36.56 -13.53
N LEU A 81 -8.12 37.58 -12.87
CA LEU A 81 -7.21 37.39 -11.73
C LEU A 81 -7.90 36.64 -10.59
N SER A 82 -9.16 36.97 -10.30
CA SER A 82 -9.97 36.30 -9.27
C SER A 82 -10.19 34.81 -9.56
N TRP A 83 -10.23 34.40 -10.83
CA TRP A 83 -10.43 32.99 -11.22
C TRP A 83 -9.30 32.08 -10.73
N LYS A 84 -8.07 32.60 -10.59
CA LYS A 84 -6.95 31.82 -10.05
C LYS A 84 -7.18 31.45 -8.59
N GLU A 85 -7.66 32.43 -7.80
CA GLU A 85 -8.02 32.20 -6.41
C GLU A 85 -9.25 31.30 -6.28
N THR A 86 -10.28 31.50 -7.13
CA THR A 86 -11.44 30.60 -7.18
C THR A 86 -11.02 29.16 -7.48
N ARG A 87 -10.14 28.93 -8.48
CA ARG A 87 -9.66 27.59 -8.82
C ARG A 87 -8.88 26.96 -7.67
N LYS A 88 -8.04 27.73 -6.97
CA LYS A 88 -7.32 27.25 -5.79
C LYS A 88 -8.31 26.78 -4.71
N GLN A 89 -9.35 27.56 -4.43
CA GLN A 89 -10.39 27.21 -3.46
C GLN A 89 -11.20 25.97 -3.91
N GLU A 90 -11.60 25.90 -5.18
CA GLU A 90 -12.28 24.73 -5.76
C GLU A 90 -11.46 23.44 -5.57
N ILE A 91 -10.14 23.52 -5.79
CA ILE A 91 -9.22 22.39 -5.61
C ILE A 91 -9.14 22.00 -4.13
N GLU A 92 -8.93 22.98 -3.24
CA GLU A 92 -8.90 22.73 -1.80
C GLU A 92 -10.19 22.08 -1.31
N GLU A 93 -11.35 22.56 -1.75
CA GLU A 93 -12.65 21.99 -1.36
C GLU A 93 -12.86 20.58 -1.91
N LEU A 94 -12.52 20.33 -3.19
CA LEU A 94 -12.68 19.03 -3.82
C LEU A 94 -11.87 17.94 -3.11
N PHE A 95 -10.67 18.30 -2.63
CA PHE A 95 -9.75 17.35 -2.02
C PHE A 95 -9.70 17.40 -0.48
N ARG A 96 -10.47 18.28 0.17
CA ARG A 96 -10.81 18.18 1.61
C ARG A 96 -11.69 16.97 1.95
N LYS A 97 -12.17 16.24 0.93
CA LYS A 97 -13.02 15.08 1.13
C LYS A 97 -12.33 14.03 1.99
N LYS A 98 -12.89 13.82 3.19
CA LYS A 98 -12.56 12.69 4.05
C LYS A 98 -13.37 11.46 3.66
N TYR A 99 -12.70 10.32 3.64
CA TYR A 99 -13.30 9.01 3.42
C TYR A 99 -13.43 8.29 4.75
N ALA A 100 -14.46 7.45 4.88
CA ALA A 100 -14.69 6.73 6.12
C ALA A 100 -13.74 5.52 6.26
N THR A 101 -13.27 4.98 5.14
CA THR A 101 -12.43 3.78 5.11
C THR A 101 -11.33 3.86 4.07
N PHE A 102 -10.24 3.12 4.31
CA PHE A 102 -9.15 2.99 3.35
C PHE A 102 -9.63 2.47 1.99
N GLU A 103 -10.58 1.54 1.95
CA GLU A 103 -11.13 1.00 0.70
C GLU A 103 -11.86 2.06 -0.15
N GLU A 104 -12.57 3.00 0.48
CA GLU A 104 -13.20 4.11 -0.25
C GLU A 104 -12.16 5.07 -0.86
N LEU A 105 -11.11 5.38 -0.10
CA LEU A 105 -9.99 6.20 -0.57
C LEU A 105 -9.24 5.49 -1.72
N LYS A 106 -8.97 4.20 -1.56
CA LYS A 106 -8.29 3.34 -2.55
C LYS A 106 -9.02 3.34 -3.89
N LYS A 107 -10.36 3.28 -3.91
CA LYS A 107 -11.17 3.38 -5.15
C LYS A 107 -10.93 4.68 -5.92
N LYS A 108 -10.45 5.75 -5.27
CA LYS A 108 -10.13 7.04 -5.91
C LYS A 108 -8.66 7.16 -6.30
N ILE A 109 -7.75 6.61 -5.49
CA ILE A 109 -6.31 6.70 -5.72
C ILE A 109 -5.83 5.71 -6.79
N VAL A 110 -6.33 4.47 -6.79
CA VAL A 110 -5.85 3.40 -7.70
C VAL A 110 -5.89 3.81 -9.17
N PRO A 111 -6.99 4.37 -9.72
CA PRO A 111 -7.02 4.80 -11.12
C PRO A 111 -5.92 5.81 -11.48
N LEU A 112 -5.61 6.75 -10.56
CA LEU A 112 -4.60 7.77 -10.77
C LEU A 112 -3.18 7.19 -10.74
N LEU A 113 -2.89 6.29 -9.79
CA LEU A 113 -1.61 5.59 -9.71
C LEU A 113 -1.38 4.68 -10.93
N THR A 114 -2.40 3.94 -11.36
CA THR A 114 -2.32 3.06 -12.53
C THR A 114 -2.12 3.85 -13.82
N GLU A 115 -2.80 4.99 -13.99
CA GLU A 115 -2.56 5.89 -15.11
C GLU A 115 -1.12 6.43 -15.10
N ASN A 116 -0.64 6.91 -13.95
CA ASN A 116 0.75 7.39 -13.82
C ASN A 116 1.77 6.31 -14.16
N GLN A 117 1.57 5.10 -13.64
CA GLN A 117 2.45 3.96 -13.93
C GLN A 117 2.45 3.64 -15.44
N THR A 118 1.28 3.67 -16.08
CA THR A 118 1.14 3.38 -17.52
C THR A 118 1.85 4.44 -18.36
N LEU A 119 1.65 5.73 -18.07
CA LEU A 119 2.31 6.83 -18.77
C LEU A 119 3.83 6.79 -18.59
N TYR A 120 4.30 6.56 -17.37
CA TYR A 120 5.72 6.43 -17.06
C TYR A 120 6.38 5.29 -17.84
N LYS A 121 5.79 4.08 -17.79
CA LYS A 121 6.30 2.92 -18.54
C LYS A 121 6.27 3.16 -20.05
N SER A 122 5.18 3.71 -20.57
CA SER A 122 4.96 3.84 -22.02
C SER A 122 5.85 4.90 -22.67
N TYR A 123 6.14 6.01 -21.97
CA TYR A 123 6.78 7.18 -22.58
C TYR A 123 8.14 7.53 -21.98
N TYR A 124 8.35 7.34 -20.68
CA TYR A 124 9.64 7.62 -20.06
C TYR A 124 10.61 6.44 -20.22
N LEU A 125 10.21 5.24 -19.80
CA LEU A 125 11.09 4.07 -19.84
C LEU A 125 11.40 3.58 -21.27
N ASN A 126 10.50 3.84 -22.22
CA ASN A 126 10.70 3.51 -23.63
C ASN A 126 11.51 4.59 -24.39
N ASP A 127 12.13 5.54 -23.69
CA ASP A 127 12.96 6.63 -24.23
C ASP A 127 12.27 7.49 -25.31
N ASN A 128 10.94 7.64 -25.21
CA ASN A 128 10.17 8.45 -26.15
C ASN A 128 9.99 9.87 -25.60
N LYS A 129 11.08 10.64 -25.59
CA LYS A 129 11.12 12.00 -25.02
C LYS A 129 10.02 12.92 -25.58
N PHE A 130 9.75 12.86 -26.88
CA PHE A 130 8.72 13.67 -27.52
C PHE A 130 7.31 13.39 -26.98
N LEU A 131 6.97 12.13 -26.74
CA LEU A 131 5.69 11.78 -26.13
C LEU A 131 5.69 11.98 -24.62
N TRP A 132 6.82 11.78 -23.95
CA TRP A 132 6.96 12.08 -22.52
C TRP A 132 6.61 13.54 -22.23
N ASP A 133 7.22 14.48 -22.95
CA ASP A 133 6.98 15.92 -22.74
C ASP A 133 5.50 16.30 -22.94
N LYS A 134 4.76 15.52 -23.75
CA LYS A 134 3.32 15.68 -23.95
C LYS A 134 2.48 15.18 -22.76
N PHE A 135 2.87 14.07 -22.16
CA PHE A 135 2.06 13.36 -21.17
C PHE A 135 2.52 13.57 -19.71
N GLU A 136 3.72 14.13 -19.50
CA GLU A 136 4.28 14.48 -18.18
C GLU A 136 3.31 15.36 -17.38
N GLY A 137 2.66 16.34 -18.03
CA GLY A 137 1.66 17.19 -17.38
C GLY A 137 0.52 16.40 -16.73
N LYS A 138 0.10 15.27 -17.33
CA LYS A 138 -0.95 14.43 -16.77
C LYS A 138 -0.50 13.75 -15.46
N ILE A 139 0.75 13.32 -15.41
CA ILE A 139 1.35 12.76 -14.18
C ILE A 139 1.39 13.83 -13.09
N LEU A 140 1.78 15.06 -13.41
CA LEU A 140 1.81 16.17 -12.44
C LEU A 140 0.41 16.45 -11.86
N ILE A 141 -0.61 16.51 -12.71
CA ILE A 141 -2.01 16.67 -12.25
C ILE A 141 -2.40 15.51 -11.34
N ASN A 142 -2.16 14.27 -11.77
CA ASN A 142 -2.54 13.08 -10.99
C ASN A 142 -1.80 13.03 -9.65
N ASN A 143 -0.50 13.35 -9.64
CA ASN A 143 0.30 13.45 -8.42
C ASN A 143 -0.30 14.47 -7.44
N ARG A 144 -0.69 15.66 -7.93
CA ARG A 144 -1.33 16.66 -7.09
C ARG A 144 -2.65 16.16 -6.50
N LYS A 145 -3.50 15.54 -7.32
CA LYS A 145 -4.76 14.92 -6.85
C LYS A 145 -4.50 13.86 -5.78
N ILE A 146 -3.52 12.98 -6.00
CA ILE A 146 -3.17 11.93 -5.05
C ILE A 146 -2.63 12.55 -3.75
N LYS A 147 -1.72 13.52 -3.83
CA LYS A 147 -1.16 14.22 -2.67
C LYS A 147 -2.26 14.81 -1.79
N GLU A 148 -3.21 15.54 -2.37
CA GLU A 148 -4.29 16.16 -1.62
C GLU A 148 -5.21 15.11 -0.97
N LEU A 149 -5.59 14.06 -1.71
CA LEU A 149 -6.39 12.96 -1.20
C LEU A 149 -5.71 12.25 -0.02
N LEU A 150 -4.41 11.98 -0.13
CA LEU A 150 -3.62 11.36 0.94
C LEU A 150 -3.50 12.27 2.16
N SER A 151 -3.18 13.55 1.94
CA SER A 151 -2.98 14.54 3.01
C SER A 151 -4.24 14.76 3.85
N SER A 152 -5.41 14.76 3.22
CA SER A 152 -6.70 14.90 3.91
C SER A 152 -7.14 13.65 4.68
N ASN A 153 -6.52 12.49 4.43
CA ASN A 153 -6.95 11.16 4.90
C ASN A 153 -5.83 10.36 5.59
N MET A 154 -4.85 11.06 6.19
CA MET A 154 -3.69 10.44 6.85
C MET A 154 -4.06 9.47 7.97
N ASP A 155 -5.22 9.67 8.60
CA ASP A 155 -5.74 8.83 9.68
C ASP A 155 -6.19 7.45 9.23
N LEU A 156 -6.36 7.21 7.92
CA LEU A 156 -6.70 5.90 7.37
C LEU A 156 -5.49 4.96 7.26
N PHE A 157 -4.27 5.45 7.46
CA PHE A 157 -3.06 4.66 7.28
C PHE A 157 -2.52 4.13 8.59
N GLN A 158 -2.04 2.89 8.56
CA GLN A 158 -1.41 2.28 9.73
C GLN A 158 -0.16 3.08 10.14
N ARG A 159 -0.10 3.43 11.44
CA ARG A 159 1.02 4.16 12.06
C ARG A 159 1.85 3.25 12.97
N ASN A 160 3.18 3.34 12.85
CA ASN A 160 4.15 2.73 13.77
C ASN A 160 5.20 3.77 14.20
N PRO A 161 5.73 3.72 15.43
CA PRO A 161 6.88 4.55 15.83
C PRO A 161 8.13 4.31 14.99
N GLU A 162 8.35 3.07 14.53
CA GLU A 162 9.46 2.71 13.65
C GLU A 162 9.02 2.91 12.18
N PRO A 163 9.63 3.85 11.43
CA PRO A 163 9.19 4.20 10.08
C PRO A 163 9.16 3.04 9.10
N SER A 164 10.11 2.11 9.20
CA SER A 164 10.16 0.91 8.33
C SER A 164 8.93 -0.01 8.49
N TYR A 165 8.21 0.10 9.60
CA TYR A 165 6.98 -0.65 9.88
C TYR A 165 5.71 0.22 9.80
N SER A 166 5.77 1.41 9.19
CA SER A 166 4.68 2.37 9.16
C SER A 166 4.21 2.63 7.73
N ASN A 167 2.96 2.26 7.42
CA ASN A 167 2.35 2.62 6.14
C ASN A 167 2.19 4.15 6.01
N LEU A 168 1.90 4.84 7.11
CA LEU A 168 1.84 6.30 7.15
C LEU A 168 3.19 6.93 6.78
N ALA A 169 4.32 6.36 7.21
CA ALA A 169 5.64 6.86 6.82
C ALA A 169 5.89 6.69 5.32
N CYS A 170 5.50 5.55 4.74
CA CYS A 170 5.54 5.32 3.30
C CYS A 170 4.71 6.37 2.52
N ILE A 171 3.51 6.72 3.01
CA ILE A 171 2.69 7.80 2.44
C ILE A 171 3.40 9.16 2.49
N GLN A 172 4.04 9.48 3.61
CA GLN A 172 4.81 10.72 3.75
C GLN A 172 6.00 10.77 2.78
N THR A 173 6.75 9.67 2.63
CA THR A 173 7.82 9.54 1.63
C THR A 173 7.29 9.72 0.21
N PHE A 174 6.11 9.16 -0.10
CA PHE A 174 5.52 9.32 -1.42
C PHE A 174 5.06 10.75 -1.71
N ILE A 175 4.55 11.47 -0.71
CA ILE A 175 4.24 12.90 -0.84
C ILE A 175 5.52 13.70 -1.07
N ALA A 176 6.59 13.41 -0.33
CA ALA A 176 7.89 14.06 -0.55
C ALA A 176 8.46 13.75 -1.95
N HIS A 177 8.29 12.52 -2.44
CA HIS A 177 8.61 12.14 -3.81
C HIS A 177 7.82 12.98 -4.84
N ILE A 178 6.53 13.18 -4.62
CA ILE A 178 5.68 14.02 -5.47
C ILE A 178 6.22 15.47 -5.49
N ASP A 179 6.55 16.01 -4.32
CA ASP A 179 7.01 17.39 -4.17
C ASP A 179 8.36 17.63 -4.85
N GLU A 180 9.32 16.71 -4.64
CA GLU A 180 10.61 16.76 -5.35
C GLU A 180 10.43 16.55 -6.86
N PHE A 181 9.54 15.62 -7.26
CA PHE A 181 9.25 15.40 -8.67
C PHE A 181 8.67 16.64 -9.34
N GLU A 182 7.82 17.43 -8.67
CA GLU A 182 7.26 18.67 -9.20
C GLU A 182 8.30 19.79 -9.22
N ALA A 183 9.03 19.98 -8.11
CA ALA A 183 10.05 21.03 -7.98
C ALA A 183 11.22 20.85 -8.95
N THR A 184 11.66 19.62 -9.23
CA THR A 184 12.79 19.40 -10.16
C THR A 184 12.41 19.57 -11.62
N ARG A 185 11.12 19.75 -11.98
CA ARG A 185 10.72 19.99 -13.38
C ARG A 185 10.98 21.40 -13.85
N ILE A 186 11.20 22.32 -12.91
CA ILE A 186 11.60 23.70 -13.22
C ILE A 186 13.12 23.86 -13.35
N GLU A 187 13.88 22.78 -13.12
CA GLU A 187 15.34 22.81 -13.16
C GLU A 187 15.86 22.25 -14.48
N ALA A 188 16.97 22.84 -14.97
CA ALA A 188 17.65 22.38 -16.18
C ALA A 188 18.28 20.98 -15.96
N GLU A 189 18.79 20.74 -14.77
CA GLU A 189 19.29 19.44 -14.31
C GLU A 189 18.30 18.85 -13.31
N LYS A 190 17.77 17.66 -13.60
CA LYS A 190 16.70 17.05 -12.80
C LYS A 190 17.28 16.05 -11.79
N SER A 191 18.06 16.54 -10.84
CA SER A 191 18.59 15.72 -9.75
C SER A 191 17.49 15.36 -8.75
N ARG A 192 17.35 14.08 -8.41
CA ARG A 192 16.33 13.58 -7.48
C ARG A 192 16.97 12.64 -6.48
N GLU A 193 16.70 12.85 -5.21
CA GLU A 193 17.13 11.96 -4.12
C GLU A 193 15.99 11.04 -3.68
N ILE A 194 14.74 11.51 -3.75
CA ILE A 194 13.57 10.78 -3.26
C ILE A 194 12.95 9.99 -4.41
N LEU A 195 13.23 8.69 -4.42
CA LEU A 195 12.68 7.77 -5.42
C LEU A 195 11.23 7.38 -5.11
N PHE A 196 10.53 6.91 -6.14
CA PHE A 196 9.17 6.39 -5.99
C PHE A 196 9.18 5.15 -5.07
N PRO A 197 8.43 5.16 -3.94
CA PRO A 197 8.36 4.00 -3.04
C PRO A 197 7.45 2.90 -3.63
N PRO A 198 7.98 1.73 -4.03
CA PRO A 198 7.17 0.66 -4.61
C PRO A 198 6.09 0.12 -3.66
N GLU A 199 6.28 0.30 -2.35
CA GLU A 199 5.33 -0.08 -1.28
C GLU A 199 3.97 0.61 -1.42
N ILE A 200 3.90 1.78 -2.08
CA ILE A 200 2.62 2.44 -2.41
C ILE A 200 1.79 1.55 -3.33
N ASN A 201 2.39 0.97 -4.36
CA ASN A 201 1.64 0.08 -5.26
C ASN A 201 1.17 -1.19 -4.53
N SER A 202 1.95 -1.70 -3.58
CA SER A 202 1.57 -2.84 -2.74
C SER A 202 0.35 -2.49 -1.87
N MET A 203 0.45 -1.40 -1.11
CA MET A 203 -0.59 -0.96 -0.18
C MET A 203 -1.95 -0.75 -0.87
N PHE A 204 -1.93 -0.17 -2.08
CA PHE A 204 -3.14 0.06 -2.88
C PHE A 204 -3.56 -1.14 -3.75
N GLY A 205 -2.83 -2.26 -3.71
CA GLY A 205 -3.18 -3.50 -4.43
C GLY A 205 -2.91 -3.48 -5.94
N ILE A 206 -2.02 -2.61 -6.41
CA ILE A 206 -1.60 -2.48 -7.81
C ILE A 206 -0.52 -3.49 -8.17
N ALA A 207 0.51 -3.61 -7.33
CA ALA A 207 1.60 -4.57 -7.52
C ALA A 207 2.19 -4.94 -6.15
N PRO A 208 2.31 -6.24 -5.81
CA PRO A 208 2.87 -6.64 -4.52
C PRO A 208 4.36 -6.31 -4.43
N VAL A 209 4.84 -6.14 -3.21
CA VAL A 209 6.28 -6.18 -2.91
C VAL A 209 6.60 -7.52 -2.25
N GLN A 210 7.82 -8.02 -2.42
CA GLN A 210 8.29 -9.19 -1.71
C GLN A 210 9.15 -8.75 -0.53
N ASP A 211 8.64 -8.95 0.68
CA ASP A 211 9.30 -8.60 1.93
C ASP A 211 9.08 -9.73 2.96
N SER A 212 9.30 -9.47 4.24
CA SER A 212 9.17 -10.42 5.34
C SER A 212 7.72 -10.58 5.82
N ILE A 213 7.34 -11.81 6.17
CA ILE A 213 6.03 -12.09 6.77
C ILE A 213 5.92 -11.37 8.12
N LEU A 214 4.85 -10.61 8.31
CA LEU A 214 4.57 -9.98 9.62
C LEU A 214 4.51 -11.05 10.73
N PRO A 215 5.17 -10.84 11.87
CA PRO A 215 5.49 -11.93 12.79
C PRO A 215 4.29 -12.52 13.53
N SER A 216 3.19 -11.80 13.70
CA SER A 216 2.10 -12.23 14.59
C SER A 216 1.12 -13.19 13.92
N THR A 217 1.16 -14.46 14.33
CA THR A 217 0.11 -15.45 13.97
C THR A 217 -1.25 -15.03 14.52
N GLU A 218 -1.27 -14.43 15.70
CA GLU A 218 -2.49 -13.96 16.37
C GLU A 218 -3.20 -12.85 15.58
N SER A 219 -2.44 -12.02 14.86
CA SER A 219 -3.00 -11.00 13.98
C SER A 219 -3.74 -11.62 12.80
N LEU A 220 -3.15 -12.66 12.19
CA LEU A 220 -3.77 -13.42 11.12
C LEU A 220 -5.02 -14.18 11.60
N GLU A 221 -4.96 -14.84 12.76
CA GLU A 221 -6.11 -15.49 13.37
C GLU A 221 -7.25 -14.50 13.68
N CYS A 222 -6.91 -13.30 14.19
CA CYS A 222 -7.89 -12.23 14.39
C CYS A 222 -8.56 -11.83 13.08
N LEU A 223 -7.76 -11.63 12.02
CA LEU A 223 -8.26 -11.26 10.70
C LEU A 223 -9.23 -12.33 10.18
N ILE A 224 -8.83 -13.61 10.20
CA ILE A 224 -9.66 -14.74 9.77
C ILE A 224 -11.00 -14.75 10.52
N LYS A 225 -11.00 -14.56 11.85
CA LYS A 225 -12.23 -14.49 12.65
C LYS A 225 -13.15 -13.37 12.19
N LYS A 226 -12.61 -12.17 11.93
CA LYS A 226 -13.40 -11.02 11.48
C LYS A 226 -13.94 -11.21 10.06
N LEU A 227 -13.12 -11.73 9.15
CA LEU A 227 -13.52 -12.02 7.78
C LEU A 227 -14.65 -13.07 7.73
N LYS A 228 -14.56 -14.13 8.54
CA LYS A 228 -15.64 -15.13 8.66
C LYS A 228 -16.94 -14.55 9.17
N LYS A 229 -16.87 -13.70 10.21
CA LYS A 229 -18.05 -13.01 10.73
C LYS A 229 -18.74 -12.15 9.67
N GLN A 230 -17.98 -11.64 8.70
CA GLN A 230 -18.49 -10.85 7.57
C GLN A 230 -18.81 -11.70 6.32
N GLY A 231 -18.65 -13.03 6.35
CA GLY A 231 -18.85 -13.88 5.17
C GLY A 231 -17.81 -13.68 4.05
N LYS A 232 -16.68 -13.02 4.34
CA LYS A 232 -15.64 -12.67 3.36
C LYS A 232 -14.49 -13.68 3.26
N TYR A 233 -14.32 -14.55 4.25
CA TYR A 233 -13.22 -15.50 4.28
C TYR A 233 -13.45 -16.67 3.32
N GLU A 234 -12.45 -16.99 2.49
CA GLU A 234 -12.51 -18.16 1.60
C GLU A 234 -11.51 -19.24 2.02
N THR A 235 -10.21 -18.92 2.06
CA THR A 235 -9.18 -19.90 2.43
C THR A 235 -7.90 -19.26 2.96
N ILE A 236 -7.06 -20.08 3.58
CA ILE A 236 -5.70 -19.75 4.01
C ILE A 236 -4.74 -20.82 3.49
N ALA A 237 -3.67 -20.39 2.84
CA ALA A 237 -2.59 -21.26 2.37
C ALA A 237 -1.32 -21.02 3.19
N LEU A 238 -1.09 -21.88 4.18
CA LEU A 238 0.17 -21.96 4.93
C LEU A 238 0.96 -23.24 4.58
N GLY A 239 2.25 -23.23 4.88
CA GLY A 239 3.19 -24.30 4.55
C GLY A 239 3.66 -24.28 3.10
N ILE A 240 3.70 -23.09 2.48
CA ILE A 240 4.16 -22.87 1.10
C ILE A 240 5.17 -21.72 1.06
N GLU A 241 5.84 -21.54 -0.08
CA GLU A 241 6.82 -20.46 -0.29
C GLU A 241 6.21 -19.08 -0.12
N HIS A 242 5.09 -18.83 -0.82
CA HIS A 242 4.35 -17.56 -0.76
C HIS A 242 2.99 -17.81 -0.11
N PRO A 243 2.92 -17.83 1.23
CA PRO A 243 1.67 -18.06 1.92
C PRO A 243 0.70 -16.90 1.67
N TYR A 244 -0.59 -17.19 1.61
CA TYR A 244 -1.61 -16.18 1.33
C TYR A 244 -2.91 -16.46 2.07
N ILE A 245 -3.69 -15.41 2.30
CA ILE A 245 -5.11 -15.49 2.64
C ILE A 245 -5.94 -15.08 1.43
N GLN A 246 -7.03 -15.80 1.18
CA GLN A 246 -7.96 -15.49 0.11
C GLN A 246 -9.30 -15.06 0.70
N MET A 247 -9.84 -13.97 0.19
CA MET A 247 -11.10 -13.41 0.65
C MET A 247 -11.91 -12.80 -0.49
N ASN A 248 -13.22 -12.82 -0.35
CA ASN A 248 -14.15 -12.15 -1.24
C ASN A 248 -14.36 -10.70 -0.77
N ASP A 249 -14.07 -9.73 -1.63
CA ASP A 249 -14.26 -8.31 -1.32
C ASP A 249 -15.67 -7.79 -1.65
N GLY A 250 -16.56 -8.66 -2.15
CA GLY A 250 -17.93 -8.38 -2.56
C GLY A 250 -18.11 -8.36 -4.08
N GLU A 251 -17.03 -8.14 -4.83
CA GLU A 251 -17.05 -8.12 -6.31
C GLU A 251 -16.21 -9.27 -6.88
N GLN A 252 -15.12 -9.64 -6.21
CA GLN A 252 -14.19 -10.66 -6.66
C GLN A 252 -13.46 -11.36 -5.50
N SER A 253 -12.97 -12.56 -5.78
CA SER A 253 -12.06 -13.27 -4.89
C SER A 253 -10.64 -12.74 -5.07
N VAL A 254 -10.02 -12.28 -3.99
CA VAL A 254 -8.70 -11.63 -3.99
C VAL A 254 -7.74 -12.37 -3.07
N GLN A 255 -6.53 -12.64 -3.57
CA GLN A 255 -5.43 -13.20 -2.80
C GLN A 255 -4.58 -12.08 -2.18
N PHE A 256 -4.28 -12.24 -0.89
CA PHE A 256 -3.39 -11.38 -0.12
C PHE A 256 -2.21 -12.21 0.37
N PHE A 257 -1.06 -12.01 -0.26
CA PHE A 257 0.20 -12.65 0.10
C PHE A 257 0.69 -12.16 1.45
N LEU A 258 1.08 -13.07 2.36
CA LEU A 258 1.47 -12.73 3.72
C LEU A 258 2.87 -12.08 3.81
N ASP A 259 3.65 -12.20 2.73
CA ASP A 259 4.94 -11.55 2.47
C ASP A 259 4.81 -10.23 1.67
N ASP A 260 3.58 -9.80 1.33
CA ASP A 260 3.28 -8.45 0.82
C ASP A 260 3.01 -7.49 1.99
N THR A 261 4.08 -7.18 2.73
CA THR A 261 4.01 -6.56 4.06
C THR A 261 3.16 -5.30 4.13
N PRO A 262 3.32 -4.27 3.26
CA PRO A 262 2.55 -3.03 3.37
C PRO A 262 1.04 -3.28 3.24
N ARG A 263 0.65 -4.16 2.33
CA ARG A 263 -0.74 -4.53 2.09
C ARG A 263 -1.36 -5.29 3.26
N ILE A 264 -0.67 -6.32 3.78
CA ILE A 264 -1.17 -7.08 4.94
C ILE A 264 -1.20 -6.20 6.19
N ARG A 265 -0.22 -5.33 6.37
CA ARG A 265 -0.17 -4.37 7.48
C ARG A 265 -1.38 -3.44 7.45
N GLN A 266 -1.73 -2.91 6.28
CA GLN A 266 -2.93 -2.09 6.11
C GLN A 266 -4.19 -2.89 6.42
N LEU A 267 -4.28 -4.12 5.90
CA LEU A 267 -5.43 -5.00 6.15
C LEU A 267 -5.61 -5.32 7.64
N TYR A 268 -4.53 -5.59 8.38
CA TYR A 268 -4.60 -5.77 9.83
C TYR A 268 -5.03 -4.50 10.56
N TYR A 269 -4.63 -3.33 10.08
CA TYR A 269 -5.05 -2.05 10.64
C TYR A 269 -6.53 -1.78 10.41
N ASP A 270 -7.00 -1.91 9.17
CA ASP A 270 -8.41 -1.69 8.78
C ASP A 270 -9.36 -2.61 9.57
N TYR A 271 -8.93 -3.84 9.83
CA TYR A 271 -9.67 -4.80 10.64
C TYR A 271 -9.35 -4.73 12.13
N GLY A 272 -8.52 -3.80 12.64
CA GLY A 272 -8.19 -3.68 14.06
C GLY A 272 -7.60 -4.98 14.66
N CYS A 273 -6.78 -5.67 13.87
CA CYS A 273 -6.22 -6.99 14.16
C CYS A 273 -4.71 -7.00 14.39
N LEU A 274 -4.07 -5.84 14.53
CA LEU A 274 -2.68 -5.78 15.01
C LEU A 274 -2.61 -6.35 16.44
N ARG A 275 -1.86 -7.43 16.62
CA ARG A 275 -1.62 -8.13 17.89
C ARG A 275 -0.14 -8.38 18.08
N GLY A 276 0.28 -8.51 19.35
CA GLY A 276 1.62 -9.01 19.67
C GLY A 276 1.83 -10.42 19.11
N ALA A 277 3.07 -10.73 18.72
CA ALA A 277 3.42 -12.06 18.23
C ALA A 277 3.70 -12.99 19.42
N LYS A 278 2.77 -13.90 19.73
CA LYS A 278 3.07 -15.00 20.66
C LYS A 278 3.66 -16.17 19.90
N VAL A 279 3.13 -16.50 18.73
CA VAL A 279 3.76 -17.44 17.79
C VAL A 279 4.21 -16.71 16.53
N ARG A 280 5.50 -16.84 16.20
CA ARG A 280 6.07 -16.25 14.97
C ARG A 280 5.52 -16.96 13.74
N LEU A 281 4.76 -16.22 12.92
CA LEU A 281 4.08 -16.74 11.73
C LEU A 281 5.04 -17.33 10.71
N GLN A 282 6.21 -16.72 10.52
CA GLN A 282 7.25 -17.27 9.64
C GLN A 282 7.75 -18.64 10.12
N SER A 283 7.98 -18.80 11.43
CA SER A 283 8.40 -20.08 12.02
C SER A 283 7.30 -21.15 11.91
N LEU A 284 6.04 -20.76 12.11
CA LEU A 284 4.89 -21.63 11.92
C LEU A 284 4.78 -22.07 10.45
N ASN A 285 4.82 -21.13 9.50
CA ASN A 285 4.78 -21.42 8.07
C ASN A 285 5.92 -22.37 7.68
N PHE A 286 7.11 -22.18 8.23
CA PHE A 286 8.24 -23.07 8.01
C PHE A 286 7.98 -24.50 8.51
N ALA A 287 7.47 -24.67 9.74
CA ALA A 287 7.15 -25.99 10.28
C ALA A 287 6.08 -26.71 9.43
N LEU A 288 5.05 -25.98 8.98
CA LEU A 288 4.00 -26.51 8.11
C LEU A 288 4.54 -26.86 6.71
N LYS A 289 5.46 -26.06 6.18
CA LYS A 289 6.17 -26.33 4.91
C LYS A 289 7.01 -27.60 5.00
N TYR A 290 7.68 -27.81 6.14
CA TYR A 290 8.42 -29.05 6.38
C TYR A 290 7.52 -30.28 6.33
N ILE A 291 6.36 -30.25 7.00
CA ILE A 291 5.36 -31.34 6.95
C ILE A 291 4.96 -31.64 5.49
N ARG A 292 4.63 -30.61 4.71
CA ARG A 292 4.23 -30.74 3.31
C ARG A 292 5.34 -31.31 2.42
N SER A 293 6.59 -30.91 2.63
CA SER A 293 7.75 -31.45 1.89
C SER A 293 7.96 -32.96 2.09
N ARG A 294 7.32 -33.55 3.12
CA ARG A 294 7.33 -34.98 3.41
C ARG A 294 6.08 -35.71 2.91
N ASN A 295 5.26 -35.05 2.08
CA ASN A 295 3.99 -35.55 1.56
C ASN A 295 2.98 -35.93 2.66
N ILE A 296 3.08 -35.27 3.82
CA ILE A 296 2.13 -35.45 4.92
C ILE A 296 1.07 -34.34 4.82
N ARG A 297 -0.20 -34.74 4.84
CA ARG A 297 -1.34 -33.82 4.92
C ARG A 297 -1.63 -33.49 6.38
N PHE A 298 -1.99 -32.24 6.63
CA PHE A 298 -2.50 -31.76 7.92
C PHE A 298 -3.79 -30.97 7.70
N SER A 299 -4.61 -30.88 8.74
CA SER A 299 -5.78 -29.99 8.80
C SER A 299 -5.70 -29.13 10.06
N PHE A 300 -6.16 -27.89 10.00
CA PHE A 300 -6.33 -27.07 11.20
C PHE A 300 -7.49 -27.64 12.04
N LEU A 301 -7.33 -27.64 13.37
CA LEU A 301 -8.38 -28.14 14.28
C LEU A 301 -9.55 -27.18 14.41
N ASN A 302 -9.25 -25.89 14.38
CA ASN A 302 -10.23 -24.83 14.34
C ASN A 302 -9.80 -23.92 13.20
N ASP A 303 -10.72 -23.65 12.28
CA ASP A 303 -10.41 -22.88 11.09
C ASP A 303 -10.00 -21.41 11.40
N SER A 304 -10.05 -20.98 12.66
CA SER A 304 -9.60 -19.68 13.15
C SER A 304 -8.43 -19.76 14.15
N ASN A 305 -7.86 -20.94 14.36
CA ASN A 305 -6.64 -21.19 15.14
C ASN A 305 -5.63 -21.88 14.23
N LEU A 306 -4.56 -21.16 13.89
CA LEU A 306 -3.54 -21.63 12.95
C LEU A 306 -2.41 -22.38 13.66
N ARG A 307 -2.39 -22.34 15.00
CA ARG A 307 -1.36 -22.94 15.85
C ARG A 307 -1.67 -24.38 16.21
N GLU A 308 -2.85 -24.88 15.85
CA GLU A 308 -3.30 -26.23 16.17
C GLU A 308 -3.69 -27.00 14.91
N ILE A 309 -2.97 -28.08 14.65
CA ILE A 309 -3.23 -28.96 13.51
C ILE A 309 -3.50 -30.40 13.96
N THR A 310 -4.05 -31.19 13.06
CA THR A 310 -4.15 -32.64 13.18
C THR A 310 -3.38 -33.30 12.04
N ILE A 311 -2.59 -34.31 12.40
CA ILE A 311 -1.96 -35.26 11.48
C ILE A 311 -2.37 -36.65 11.93
N TYR A 312 -3.14 -37.36 11.09
CA TYR A 312 -3.61 -38.73 11.37
C TYR A 312 -4.23 -38.89 12.78
N ASN A 313 -5.18 -38.02 13.11
CA ASN A 313 -5.87 -37.96 14.41
C ASN A 313 -4.97 -37.63 15.61
N LYS A 314 -3.69 -37.29 15.40
CA LYS A 314 -2.81 -36.74 16.44
C LYS A 314 -2.86 -35.21 16.41
N LYS A 315 -3.26 -34.61 17.52
CA LYS A 315 -3.23 -33.16 17.74
C LYS A 315 -1.79 -32.68 17.90
N ILE A 316 -1.40 -31.67 17.13
CA ILE A 316 -0.12 -30.97 17.24
C ILE A 316 -0.40 -29.50 17.54
N VAL A 317 0.25 -28.98 18.58
CA VAL A 317 0.14 -27.58 19.03
C VAL A 317 1.49 -26.91 18.88
N PHE A 318 1.52 -25.79 18.17
CA PHE A 318 2.73 -24.98 17.97
C PHE A 318 2.76 -23.83 18.98
N VAL A 319 3.87 -23.73 19.71
CA VAL A 319 4.16 -22.63 20.64
C VAL A 319 5.48 -21.97 20.26
N TYR A 320 5.77 -20.80 20.81
CA TYR A 320 7.05 -20.12 20.61
C TYR A 320 7.48 -19.50 21.93
N GLU A 321 8.21 -20.28 22.72
CA GLU A 321 8.72 -19.87 24.04
C GLU A 321 10.25 -19.90 24.02
N TYR A 322 10.89 -18.87 24.59
CA TYR A 322 12.36 -18.86 24.69
C TYR A 322 12.88 -20.09 25.43
N CYS A 323 12.18 -20.47 26.51
CA CYS A 323 12.30 -21.76 27.18
C CYS A 323 10.87 -22.17 27.60
N LEU A 324 10.33 -23.23 26.99
CA LEU A 324 9.04 -23.78 27.37
C LEU A 324 9.18 -24.42 28.76
N SER A 325 8.66 -23.73 29.78
CA SER A 325 8.78 -24.14 31.18
C SER A 325 7.62 -25.02 31.62
N LYS A 326 7.75 -25.61 32.82
CA LYS A 326 6.65 -26.30 33.50
C LYS A 326 5.43 -25.39 33.68
N ILE A 327 5.62 -24.12 34.02
CA ILE A 327 4.54 -23.16 34.26
C ILE A 327 3.79 -22.88 32.94
N ASP A 328 4.51 -22.68 31.85
CA ASP A 328 3.92 -22.49 30.52
C ASP A 328 3.07 -23.69 30.11
N LEU A 329 3.57 -24.90 30.36
CA LEU A 329 2.85 -26.14 30.09
C LEU A 329 1.57 -26.27 30.93
N MET A 330 1.62 -25.88 32.21
CA MET A 330 0.46 -25.85 33.09
C MET A 330 -0.60 -24.85 32.59
N HIS A 331 -0.17 -23.67 32.12
CA HIS A 331 -1.07 -22.68 31.54
C HIS A 331 -1.66 -23.11 30.19
N LEU A 332 -0.88 -23.80 29.37
CA LEU A 332 -1.35 -24.33 28.09
C LEU A 332 -2.40 -25.43 28.27
N ALA A 333 -2.32 -26.20 29.36
CA ALA A 333 -3.22 -27.31 29.69
C ALA A 333 -3.52 -28.23 28.48
N PRO A 334 -2.48 -28.78 27.83
CA PRO A 334 -2.65 -29.60 26.63
C PRO A 334 -3.51 -30.84 26.89
N ALA A 335 -4.29 -31.23 25.87
CA ALA A 335 -5.02 -32.48 25.89
C ALA A 335 -4.06 -33.68 25.94
N GLU A 336 -4.47 -34.74 26.65
CA GLU A 336 -3.75 -36.01 26.67
C GLU A 336 -3.51 -36.52 25.25
N ASN A 337 -2.40 -37.22 25.03
CA ASN A 337 -2.00 -37.74 23.72
C ASN A 337 -1.80 -36.65 22.65
N SER A 338 -1.55 -35.40 23.01
CA SER A 338 -1.14 -34.34 22.06
C SER A 338 0.39 -34.24 21.93
N VAL A 339 0.82 -33.54 20.89
CA VAL A 339 2.22 -33.16 20.66
C VAL A 339 2.32 -31.64 20.74
N ILE A 340 3.26 -31.12 21.54
CA ILE A 340 3.59 -29.71 21.56
C ILE A 340 4.95 -29.52 20.91
N VAL A 341 5.02 -28.59 19.97
CA VAL A 341 6.26 -28.22 19.27
C VAL A 341 6.63 -26.81 19.66
N ASN A 342 7.76 -26.64 20.34
CA ASN A 342 8.31 -25.31 20.57
C ASN A 342 9.10 -24.87 19.33
N LEU A 343 8.57 -23.87 18.63
CA LEU A 343 9.15 -23.34 17.39
C LEU A 343 10.41 -22.50 17.62
N HIS A 344 10.66 -22.07 18.86
CA HIS A 344 11.90 -21.38 19.22
C HIS A 344 13.08 -22.36 19.17
N ASN A 345 14.08 -22.09 18.32
CA ASN A 345 15.21 -23.00 18.13
C ASN A 345 16.60 -22.37 18.40
N TRP A 346 16.68 -21.12 18.88
CA TRP A 346 17.97 -20.44 18.99
C TRP A 346 18.88 -21.05 20.06
N ASN A 347 18.30 -21.57 21.13
CA ASN A 347 19.02 -22.26 22.21
C ASN A 347 19.10 -23.79 22.02
N GLY A 348 18.77 -24.29 20.83
CA GLY A 348 18.74 -25.73 20.52
C GLY A 348 17.93 -26.53 21.54
N ARG A 349 18.53 -27.60 22.09
CA ARG A 349 17.86 -28.51 23.05
C ARG A 349 17.44 -27.85 24.36
N SER A 350 18.00 -26.70 24.70
CA SER A 350 17.71 -25.98 25.94
C SER A 350 16.44 -25.10 25.85
N CYS A 351 15.69 -25.16 24.75
CA CYS A 351 14.44 -24.40 24.60
C CYS A 351 13.23 -25.05 25.29
N ILE A 352 13.40 -26.19 25.96
CA ILE A 352 12.36 -26.85 26.77
C ILE A 352 13.00 -27.29 28.08
N SER A 353 12.40 -26.92 29.22
CA SER A 353 12.98 -27.23 30.54
C SER A 353 12.83 -28.72 30.89
N SER A 354 13.74 -29.25 31.72
CA SER A 354 13.67 -30.62 32.22
C SER A 354 12.38 -30.87 33.02
N GLU A 355 11.93 -29.90 33.80
CA GLU A 355 10.67 -29.97 34.56
C GLU A 355 9.45 -30.01 33.65
N ALA A 356 9.49 -29.33 32.50
CA ALA A 356 8.43 -29.40 31.50
C ALA A 356 8.32 -30.81 30.91
N TYR A 357 9.44 -31.47 30.62
CA TYR A 357 9.44 -32.87 30.17
C TYR A 357 8.89 -33.83 31.23
N ILE A 358 9.24 -33.64 32.51
CA ILE A 358 8.71 -34.46 33.61
C ILE A 358 7.19 -34.32 33.69
N LEU A 359 6.67 -33.10 33.68
CA LEU A 359 5.22 -32.85 33.72
C LEU A 359 4.52 -33.40 32.47
N ALA A 360 5.09 -33.21 31.29
CA ALA A 360 4.51 -33.72 30.04
C ALA A 360 4.37 -35.25 30.05
N LYS A 361 5.34 -35.97 30.63
CA LYS A 361 5.25 -37.42 30.82
C LYS A 361 4.08 -37.81 31.75
N GLN A 362 3.84 -37.05 32.82
CA GLN A 362 2.70 -37.27 33.72
C GLN A 362 1.36 -36.99 33.02
N MET A 363 1.33 -36.01 32.12
CA MET A 363 0.15 -35.64 31.33
C MET A 363 -0.03 -36.50 30.06
N ASN A 364 0.86 -37.46 29.79
CA ASN A 364 0.91 -38.22 28.54
C ASN A 364 0.89 -37.32 27.28
N VAL A 365 1.73 -36.29 27.30
CA VAL A 365 1.95 -35.31 26.22
C VAL A 365 3.40 -35.40 25.74
N GLN A 366 3.60 -35.30 24.43
CA GLN A 366 4.93 -35.29 23.84
C GLN A 366 5.39 -33.85 23.58
N LEU A 367 6.52 -33.44 24.17
CA LEU A 367 7.17 -32.16 23.87
C LEU A 367 8.26 -32.38 22.83
N LEU A 368 8.35 -31.49 21.85
CA LEU A 368 9.35 -31.54 20.78
C LEU A 368 10.00 -30.17 20.61
N THR A 369 11.33 -30.17 20.52
CA THR A 369 12.09 -29.09 19.88
C THR A 369 11.86 -29.12 18.36
N MET A 370 12.30 -28.10 17.63
CA MET A 370 12.26 -28.15 16.16
C MET A 370 13.08 -29.30 15.58
N ASP A 371 14.24 -29.60 16.16
CA ASP A 371 15.09 -30.71 15.71
C ASP A 371 14.41 -32.06 15.92
N ASP A 372 13.80 -32.27 17.09
CA ASP A 372 13.04 -33.48 17.39
C ASP A 372 11.77 -33.58 16.54
N PHE A 373 11.16 -32.44 16.21
CA PHE A 373 10.01 -32.34 15.32
C PHE A 373 10.33 -32.83 13.91
N TYR A 374 11.50 -32.50 13.35
CA TYR A 374 11.92 -33.06 12.06
C TYR A 374 12.03 -34.58 12.10
N GLY A 375 12.60 -35.13 13.19
CA GLY A 375 12.66 -36.57 13.41
C GLY A 375 11.28 -37.20 13.52
N TYR A 376 10.38 -36.55 14.24
CA TYR A 376 8.99 -36.96 14.43
C TYR A 376 8.21 -37.04 13.10
N VAL A 377 8.28 -36.00 12.28
CA VAL A 377 7.62 -35.96 10.95
C VAL A 377 8.18 -37.06 10.03
N ASN A 378 9.48 -37.32 10.06
CA ASN A 378 10.07 -38.42 9.27
C ASN A 378 9.62 -39.81 9.75
N LYS A 379 9.44 -40.01 11.06
CA LYS A 379 8.88 -41.26 11.60
C LYS A 379 7.45 -41.47 11.12
N ILE A 380 6.61 -40.43 11.18
CA ILE A 380 5.25 -40.47 10.64
C ILE A 380 5.25 -40.88 9.16
N ARG A 381 6.16 -40.31 8.35
CA ARG A 381 6.29 -40.67 6.93
C ARG A 381 6.63 -42.15 6.73
N ARG A 382 7.57 -42.68 7.52
CA ARG A 382 8.02 -44.08 7.41
C ARG A 382 6.95 -45.09 7.82
N LEU A 383 6.10 -44.77 8.80
CA LEU A 383 4.99 -45.63 9.22
C LEU A 383 3.88 -45.76 8.17
N ARG A 384 4.02 -45.09 7.01
CA ARG A 384 3.08 -45.12 5.88
C ARG A 384 3.66 -45.71 4.61
N GLN A 385 4.97 -45.93 4.54
CA GLN A 385 5.60 -46.76 3.51
C GLN A 385 5.52 -48.20 3.98
#